data_AF-A0A519ZKG1-F1
#
_entry.id   AF-A0A519ZKG1-F1
#
_cell.length_a   1.000
_cell.length_b   1.000
_cell.length_c   1.000
_cell.angle_alpha   90.00
_cell.angle_beta   90.00
_cell.angle_gamma   90.00
#
_symmetry.space_group_name_H-M   'P 1'
#
loop_
_entity.id
_entity.type
_entity.pdbx_description
1 polymer ?
#
loop_
_entity_poly.entity_id
_entity_poly.type
_entity_poly.pdbx_seq_one_letter_code
_entity_poly.pdbx_strand_id
1 'polypeptide(L)'
;SPGAANGAAPADLGAASSLYGEAWARSTSSSSPAQAPAAAPTGWLSDLEREARILLDAGQADVWDHLTRQFEARLIHTALDLTRGRRIEAAQKLGIGRNTITRKIQELGIDE
;
A
#
# COMPACT_ATOMS: atom_id res chain seq x y z
N SER A 1 -13.20 -10.39 -30.55
CA SER A 1 -13.45 -9.97 -31.94
C SER A 1 -13.80 -11.20 -32.77
N PRO A 2 -14.69 -11.11 -33.78
CA PRO A 2 -14.88 -10.02 -34.75
C PRO A 2 -16.27 -9.37 -34.61
N GLY A 3 -16.63 -8.29 -35.29
CA GLY A 3 -15.98 -7.51 -36.34
C GLY A 3 -16.94 -6.37 -36.72
N ALA A 4 -16.38 -5.20 -36.96
CA ALA A 4 -17.07 -3.97 -37.27
C ALA A 4 -17.72 -3.96 -38.68
N ALA A 5 -18.74 -3.13 -38.84
CA ALA A 5 -19.04 -2.42 -40.09
C ALA A 5 -19.64 -1.06 -39.70
N ASN A 6 -18.98 0.06 -40.00
CA ASN A 6 -19.12 0.88 -41.23
C ASN A 6 -20.50 1.58 -41.27
N GLY A 7 -20.68 2.89 -41.46
CA GLY A 7 -19.80 4.00 -41.82
C GLY A 7 -20.68 5.20 -42.20
N ALA A 8 -20.03 6.34 -42.41
CA ALA A 8 -20.48 7.53 -43.18
C ALA A 8 -21.60 8.44 -42.62
N ALA A 9 -21.20 9.69 -42.37
CA ALA A 9 -22.04 10.90 -42.32
C ALA A 9 -22.66 11.21 -43.70
N PRO A 10 -23.57 12.19 -43.82
CA PRO A 10 -23.08 13.54 -44.21
C PRO A 10 -23.93 14.77 -43.78
N ALA A 11 -23.30 15.93 -44.01
CA ALA A 11 -23.86 17.25 -44.36
C ALA A 11 -24.64 18.02 -43.27
N ASP A 12 -24.08 19.11 -42.72
CA ASP A 12 -24.01 20.47 -43.29
C ASP A 12 -25.38 21.15 -43.31
N LEU A 13 -25.56 22.20 -42.50
CA LEU A 13 -26.38 23.38 -42.80
C LEU A 13 -26.18 24.42 -41.68
N GLY A 14 -25.97 25.68 -42.08
CA GLY A 14 -26.70 26.77 -41.44
C GLY A 14 -25.87 27.78 -40.65
N ALA A 15 -25.73 28.95 -41.26
CA ALA A 15 -25.13 30.15 -40.73
C ALA A 15 -25.90 30.81 -39.57
N ALA A 16 -25.14 31.63 -38.84
CA ALA A 16 -25.48 32.97 -38.35
C ALA A 16 -26.20 33.17 -37.00
N SER A 17 -25.61 34.16 -36.32
CA SER A 17 -26.21 35.21 -35.49
C SER A 17 -26.31 35.01 -33.98
N SER A 18 -25.35 35.68 -33.33
CA SER A 18 -25.58 36.82 -32.45
C SER A 18 -26.50 36.69 -31.24
N LEU A 19 -25.85 36.94 -30.10
CA LEU A 19 -26.28 37.88 -29.06
C LEU A 19 -27.54 37.48 -28.26
N TYR A 20 -27.29 36.65 -27.25
CA TYR A 20 -27.77 36.90 -25.88
C TYR A 20 -26.53 36.68 -25.00
N GLY A 21 -26.00 37.66 -24.28
CA GLY A 21 -26.75 38.51 -23.35
C GLY A 21 -26.73 37.81 -21.99
N GLU A 22 -25.87 38.33 -21.12
CA GLU A 22 -25.82 38.15 -19.67
C GLU A 22 -25.29 36.85 -19.03
N ALA A 23 -24.13 37.04 -18.41
CA ALA A 23 -23.97 36.93 -16.95
C ALA A 23 -24.14 35.53 -16.34
N TRP A 24 -23.04 34.80 -16.38
CA TRP A 24 -22.59 33.97 -15.26
C TRP A 24 -21.09 33.76 -15.45
N ALA A 25 -20.32 34.77 -15.06
CA ALA A 25 -18.95 34.56 -14.64
C ALA A 25 -19.03 33.62 -13.44
N ARG A 26 -19.06 32.32 -13.73
CA ARG A 26 -19.08 31.27 -12.74
C ARG A 26 -17.72 31.36 -12.09
N SER A 27 -17.68 32.03 -10.95
CA SER A 27 -16.51 32.13 -10.09
C SER A 27 -15.95 30.72 -9.98
N THR A 28 -14.80 30.49 -10.62
CA THR A 28 -14.02 29.30 -10.39
C THR A 28 -13.46 29.45 -9.00
N SER A 29 -14.21 28.98 -8.00
CA SER A 29 -13.65 28.66 -6.71
C SER A 29 -12.57 27.62 -6.97
N SER A 30 -11.34 28.06 -7.20
CA SER A 30 -10.17 27.20 -7.17
C SER A 30 -10.02 26.80 -5.70
N SER A 31 -10.77 25.80 -5.27
CA SER A 31 -10.44 25.08 -4.06
C SER A 31 -9.11 24.41 -4.34
N SER A 32 -8.01 25.07 -3.94
CA SER A 32 -6.75 24.39 -3.72
C SER A 32 -7.06 23.16 -2.88
N PRO A 33 -6.78 21.94 -3.34
CA PRO A 33 -6.92 20.79 -2.47
C PRO A 33 -6.00 21.05 -1.28
N ALA A 34 -6.61 21.15 -0.10
CA ALA A 34 -5.91 21.18 1.17
C ALA A 34 -4.86 20.06 1.12
N GLN A 35 -3.61 20.44 1.31
CA GLN A 35 -2.49 19.51 1.36
C GLN A 35 -2.81 18.54 2.50
N ALA A 36 -3.25 17.33 2.14
CA ALA A 36 -3.43 16.24 3.07
C ALA A 36 -2.10 16.10 3.83
N PRO A 37 -2.12 15.90 5.16
CA PRO A 37 -0.88 15.60 5.87
C PRO A 37 -0.27 14.38 5.16
N ALA A 38 0.94 14.57 4.62
CA ALA A 38 1.66 13.50 3.98
C ALA A 38 1.73 12.35 4.98
N ALA A 39 1.01 11.27 4.68
CA ALA A 39 1.03 10.08 5.49
C ALA A 39 2.45 9.50 5.39
N ALA A 40 3.29 9.80 6.38
CA ALA A 40 4.59 9.18 6.50
C ALA A 40 4.52 8.08 7.56
N PRO A 41 4.36 6.83 7.11
CA PRO A 41 5.11 5.72 7.67
C PRO A 41 5.96 5.11 6.56
N THR A 42 6.82 5.91 5.93
CA THR A 42 7.71 5.45 4.85
C THR A 42 9.14 5.17 5.33
N GLY A 43 9.47 5.51 6.58
CA GLY A 43 10.85 5.40 7.10
C GLY A 43 11.32 3.97 7.35
N TRP A 44 10.43 3.06 7.74
CA TRP A 44 10.86 1.73 8.23
C TRP A 44 11.56 0.88 7.15
N LEU A 45 11.15 1.01 5.88
CA LEU A 45 11.81 0.34 4.77
C LEU A 45 13.20 0.92 4.52
N SER A 46 13.35 2.25 4.63
CA SER A 46 14.65 2.92 4.53
C SER A 46 15.56 2.56 5.71
N ASP A 47 15.00 2.37 6.90
CA ASP A 47 15.76 1.94 8.07
C ASP A 47 16.19 0.47 7.95
N LEU A 48 15.31 -0.40 7.44
CA LEU A 48 15.67 -1.79 7.11
C LEU A 48 16.77 -1.85 6.04
N GLU A 49 16.68 -1.02 5.00
CA GLU A 49 17.72 -0.92 3.97
C GLU A 49 19.07 -0.46 4.56
N ARG A 50 19.04 0.54 5.44
CA ARG A 50 20.24 1.02 6.15
C ARG A 50 20.87 -0.09 6.98
N GLU A 51 20.07 -0.82 7.75
CA GLU A 51 20.54 -1.94 8.57
C GLU A 51 21.15 -3.05 7.71
N ALA A 52 20.47 -3.42 6.62
CA ALA A 52 20.98 -4.41 5.68
C ALA A 52 22.34 -4.01 5.10
N ARG A 53 22.52 -2.73 4.73
CA ARG A 53 23.82 -2.21 4.25
C ARG A 53 24.91 -2.35 5.32
N ILE A 54 24.63 -1.95 6.56
CA ILE A 54 25.59 -2.05 7.68
C ILE A 54 26.05 -3.49 7.88
N LEU A 55 25.11 -4.44 7.91
CA LEU A 55 25.43 -5.87 8.13
C LEU A 55 26.24 -6.46 6.96
N LEU A 56 25.88 -6.11 5.72
CA LEU A 56 26.58 -6.58 4.53
C LEU A 56 28.00 -6.00 4.43
N ASP A 57 28.16 -4.70 4.67
CA ASP A 57 29.47 -4.04 4.66
C ASP A 57 30.38 -4.56 5.79
N ALA A 58 29.80 -4.98 6.91
CA ALA A 58 30.52 -5.65 8.01
C ALA A 58 30.94 -7.10 7.68
N GLY A 59 30.54 -7.65 6.53
CA GLY A 59 30.84 -9.03 6.14
C GLY A 59 30.12 -10.09 6.97
N GLN A 60 29.01 -9.72 7.62
CA GLN A 60 28.18 -10.65 8.39
C GLN A 60 27.65 -11.75 7.47
N ALA A 61 27.76 -13.02 7.89
CA ALA A 61 27.13 -14.13 7.21
C ALA A 61 25.62 -14.19 7.53
N ASP A 62 24.83 -14.82 6.65
CA ASP A 62 23.42 -15.12 6.88
C ASP A 62 22.52 -13.91 7.19
N VAL A 63 22.87 -12.72 6.64
CA VAL A 63 22.11 -11.46 6.83
C VAL A 63 20.63 -11.63 6.49
N TRP A 64 20.33 -12.40 5.44
CA TRP A 64 18.96 -12.71 5.03
C TRP A 64 18.17 -13.40 6.14
N ASP A 65 18.70 -14.48 6.69
CA ASP A 65 18.03 -15.25 7.75
C ASP A 65 17.92 -14.43 9.03
N HIS A 66 18.96 -13.66 9.35
CA HIS A 66 18.96 -12.76 10.50
C HIS A 66 17.83 -11.73 10.43
N LEU A 67 17.74 -10.97 9.34
CA LEU A 67 16.72 -9.93 9.17
C LEU A 67 15.32 -10.53 9.03
N THR A 68 15.19 -11.69 8.34
CA THR A 68 13.92 -12.40 8.23
C THR A 68 13.42 -12.83 9.61
N ARG A 69 14.27 -13.42 10.45
CA ARG A 69 13.90 -13.80 11.83
C ARG A 69 13.45 -12.60 12.66
N GLN A 70 14.17 -11.47 12.57
CA GLN A 70 13.79 -10.26 13.28
C GLN A 70 12.42 -9.73 12.82
N PHE A 71 12.21 -9.64 11.51
CA PHE A 71 10.93 -9.22 10.92
C PHE A 71 9.77 -10.13 11.35
N GLU A 72 9.94 -11.45 11.19
CA GLU A 72 8.93 -12.44 11.56
C GLU A 72 8.57 -12.36 13.04
N ALA A 73 9.57 -12.24 13.93
CA ALA A 73 9.36 -12.12 15.36
C ALA A 73 8.56 -10.86 15.70
N ARG A 74 8.93 -9.70 15.14
CA ARG A 74 8.21 -8.43 15.39
C ARG A 74 6.75 -8.49 14.93
N LEU A 75 6.48 -9.10 13.78
CA LEU A 75 5.11 -9.28 13.31
C LEU A 75 4.29 -10.20 14.23
N ILE A 76 4.87 -11.33 14.62
CA ILE A 76 4.18 -12.31 15.47
C ILE A 76 3.91 -11.75 16.86
N HIS A 77 4.89 -11.09 17.49
CA HIS A 77 4.68 -10.40 18.77
C HIS A 77 3.54 -9.38 18.68
N THR A 78 3.57 -8.50 17.68
CA THR A 78 2.53 -7.50 17.48
C THR A 78 1.15 -8.13 17.32
N ALA A 79 1.05 -9.21 16.53
CA ALA A 79 -0.20 -9.91 16.33
C ALA A 79 -0.71 -10.58 17.62
N LEU A 80 0.17 -11.19 18.41
CA LEU A 80 -0.18 -11.79 19.69
C LEU A 80 -0.62 -10.74 20.71
N ASP A 81 0.05 -9.58 20.78
CA ASP A 81 -0.34 -8.49 21.68
C ASP A 81 -1.75 -7.98 21.35
N LEU A 82 -2.02 -7.76 20.06
CA LEU A 82 -3.34 -7.31 19.58
C LEU A 82 -4.46 -8.33 19.82
N THR A 83 -4.12 -9.62 19.96
CA THR A 83 -5.09 -10.69 20.24
C THR A 83 -5.02 -11.22 21.67
N ARG A 84 -4.24 -10.58 22.54
CA ARG A 84 -4.02 -10.99 23.94
C ARG A 84 -3.54 -12.44 24.05
N GLY A 85 -2.55 -12.81 23.24
CA GLY A 85 -1.94 -14.14 23.20
C GLY A 85 -2.74 -15.21 22.44
N ARG A 86 -3.90 -14.86 21.86
CA ARG A 86 -4.72 -15.83 21.11
C ARG A 86 -4.10 -16.09 19.73
N ARG A 87 -3.33 -17.18 19.63
CA ARG A 87 -2.56 -17.57 18.43
C ARG A 87 -3.41 -17.75 17.18
N ILE A 88 -4.60 -18.33 17.29
CA ILE A 88 -5.48 -18.56 16.13
C ILE A 88 -5.96 -17.22 15.55
N GLU A 89 -6.37 -16.28 16.39
CA GLU A 89 -6.76 -14.94 15.96
C GLU A 89 -5.56 -14.16 15.40
N ALA A 90 -4.37 -14.32 15.99
CA ALA A 90 -3.15 -13.69 15.50
C ALA A 90 -2.82 -14.20 14.08
N ALA A 91 -2.92 -15.52 13.85
CA ALA A 91 -2.74 -16.12 12.53
C ALA A 91 -3.73 -15.57 11.50
N GLN A 92 -5.01 -15.45 11.89
CA GLN A 92 -6.05 -14.87 11.04
C GLN A 92 -5.75 -13.41 10.69
N LYS A 93 -5.32 -12.59 11.67
CA LYS A 93 -4.92 -11.19 11.43
C LYS A 93 -3.72 -11.07 10.51
N LEU A 94 -2.75 -11.98 10.62
CA LEU A 94 -1.56 -12.03 9.77
C LEU A 94 -1.83 -12.67 8.39
N GLY A 95 -2.99 -13.30 8.19
CA GLY A 95 -3.31 -14.02 6.94
C GLY A 95 -2.51 -15.31 6.74
N ILE A 96 -2.02 -15.93 7.82
CA ILE A 96 -1.25 -17.17 7.79
C ILE A 96 -2.01 -18.33 8.42
N GLY A 97 -1.66 -19.57 8.05
CA GLY A 97 -2.27 -20.77 8.62
C GLY A 97 -1.98 -20.93 10.11
N ARG A 98 -2.91 -21.55 10.86
CA ARG A 98 -2.74 -21.88 12.28
C ARG A 98 -1.46 -22.68 12.56
N ASN A 99 -1.13 -23.63 11.70
CA ASN A 99 0.07 -24.46 11.88
C ASN A 99 1.35 -23.65 11.66
N THR A 100 1.31 -22.71 10.71
CA THR A 100 2.43 -21.83 10.40
C THR A 100 2.75 -20.92 11.59
N ILE A 101 1.75 -20.30 12.21
CA ILE A 101 2.03 -19.44 13.37
C ILE A 101 2.59 -20.25 14.54
N THR A 102 2.08 -21.46 14.79
CA THR A 102 2.58 -22.31 15.87
C THR A 102 4.05 -22.66 15.65
N ARG A 103 4.39 -23.09 14.42
CA ARG A 103 5.76 -23.42 14.06
C ARG A 103 6.68 -22.22 14.21
N LYS A 104 6.25 -21.05 13.72
CA LYS A 104 7.04 -19.82 13.79
C LYS A 104 7.26 -19.33 15.22
N ILE A 105 6.26 -19.39 16.09
CA ILE A 105 6.40 -19.06 17.52
C ILE A 105 7.49 -19.91 18.18
N GLN A 106 7.52 -21.22 17.87
CA GLN A 106 8.52 -22.14 18.40
C GLN A 106 9.92 -21.90 17.79
N GLU A 107 10.01 -21.77 16.46
CA GLU A 107 11.25 -21.51 15.73
C GLU A 107 11.95 -20.20 16.17
N LEU A 108 11.17 -19.23 16.65
CA LEU A 108 11.62 -17.90 17.06
C LEU A 108 11.75 -17.74 18.58
N GLY A 109 11.36 -18.75 19.38
CA GLY A 109 11.47 -18.71 20.85
C GLY A 109 10.54 -17.69 21.53
N ILE A 110 9.34 -17.50 20.99
CA ILE A 110 8.36 -16.49 21.47
C ILE A 110 7.46 -17.04 22.61
N ASP A 111 7.49 -18.35 22.86
CA ASP A 111 6.55 -19.07 23.74
C ASP A 111 7.10 -19.36 25.16
N GLU A 112 8.19 -18.72 25.58
CA GLU A 112 8.74 -18.72 26.95
C GLU A 112 8.58 -17.35 27.62
#